data_AF-A0A7R9YNS1-F1
#
_entry.id   AF-A0A7R9YNS1-F1
#
_cell.length_a   1.000
_cell.length_b   1.000
_cell.length_c   1.000
_cell.angle_alpha   90.00
_cell.angle_beta   90.00
_cell.angle_gamma   90.00
#
_symmetry.space_group_name_H-M   'P 1'
#
loop_
_entity.id
_entity.type
_entity.pdbx_description
1 polymer ?
#
loop_
_entity_poly.entity_id
_entity_poly.type
_entity_poly.pdbx_seq_one_letter_code
_entity_poly.pdbx_strand_id
1 'polypeptide(L)'
;ALQKLSSAVLDASPPLAPAVLLELWDGALRTPLLRALSDPVEKNREVALALVTGVVERLPDVASSLATSVPTIAARVGSAPFEEGCEEVRLQLCELSELLVRKAGAVASPLCK
;
A
#
# COMPACT_ATOMS: atom_id res chain seq x y z
N ALA A 1 -9.68 9.11 -11.46
CA ALA A 1 -10.54 8.21 -10.65
C ALA A 1 -9.92 7.94 -9.28
N LEU A 2 -8.65 7.52 -9.19
CA LEU A 2 -7.94 7.24 -7.93
C LEU A 2 -7.98 8.39 -6.91
N GLN A 3 -7.78 9.65 -7.34
CA GLN A 3 -7.88 10.81 -6.42
C GLN A 3 -9.27 10.94 -5.77
N LYS A 4 -10.34 10.69 -6.53
CA LYS A 4 -11.71 10.74 -5.99
C LYS A 4 -11.94 9.60 -4.99
N LEU A 5 -11.44 8.41 -5.29
CA LEU A 5 -11.47 7.27 -4.38
C LEU A 5 -10.67 7.56 -3.10
N SER A 6 -9.50 8.16 -3.25
CA SER A 6 -8.65 8.56 -2.13
C SER A 6 -9.40 9.49 -1.19
N SER A 7 -10.03 10.54 -1.71
CA SER A 7 -10.80 11.46 -0.87
C SER A 7 -12.02 10.79 -0.23
N ALA A 8 -12.75 9.95 -0.98
CA ALA A 8 -13.92 9.23 -0.46
C ALA A 8 -13.59 8.25 0.67
N VAL A 9 -12.38 7.68 0.69
CA VAL A 9 -11.93 6.72 1.71
C VAL A 9 -11.20 7.41 2.85
N LEU A 10 -10.25 8.30 2.53
CA LEU A 10 -9.35 8.90 3.50
C LEU A 10 -9.90 10.18 4.15
N ASP A 11 -10.76 10.92 3.46
CA ASP A 11 -11.35 12.18 3.95
C ASP A 11 -12.85 12.04 4.29
N ALA A 12 -13.33 10.80 4.43
CA ALA A 12 -14.71 10.52 4.80
C ALA A 12 -15.11 11.25 6.10
N SER A 13 -16.30 11.86 6.09
CA SER A 13 -16.87 12.54 7.26
C SER A 13 -18.30 12.02 7.51
N PRO A 14 -18.54 11.28 8.60
CA PRO A 14 -17.56 10.85 9.60
C PRO A 14 -16.52 9.85 9.03
N PRO A 15 -15.31 9.75 9.64
CA PRO A 15 -14.31 8.77 9.22
C PRO A 15 -14.85 7.34 9.25
N LEU A 16 -14.40 6.51 8.30
CA LEU A 16 -14.74 5.09 8.28
C LEU A 16 -14.21 4.40 9.54
N ALA A 17 -15.07 3.58 10.18
CA ALA A 17 -14.65 2.76 11.30
C ALA A 17 -13.55 1.77 10.85
N PRO A 18 -12.55 1.44 11.68
CA PRO A 18 -11.45 0.56 11.30
C PRO A 18 -11.89 -0.81 10.76
N ALA A 19 -12.96 -1.39 11.31
CA ALA A 19 -13.52 -2.66 10.84
C ALA A 19 -14.11 -2.55 9.42
N VAL A 20 -14.85 -1.47 9.13
CA VAL A 20 -15.39 -1.20 7.79
C VAL A 20 -14.26 -0.97 6.80
N LEU A 21 -13.21 -0.27 7.20
CA LEU A 21 -12.05 -0.04 6.34
C LEU A 21 -11.29 -1.34 6.05
N LEU A 22 -11.17 -2.24 7.03
CA LEU A 22 -10.57 -3.56 6.83
C LEU A 22 -11.40 -4.41 5.86
N GLU A 23 -12.73 -4.47 6.02
CA GLU A 23 -13.60 -5.18 5.08
C GLU A 23 -13.51 -4.61 3.66
N LEU A 24 -13.50 -3.28 3.54
CA LEU A 24 -13.37 -2.60 2.25
C LEU A 24 -11.99 -2.85 1.61
N TRP A 25 -10.93 -2.84 2.43
CA TRP A 25 -9.57 -3.17 1.99
C TRP A 25 -9.50 -4.60 1.45
N ASP A 26 -9.97 -5.58 2.22
CA ASP A 26 -9.90 -6.99 1.90
C ASP A 26 -10.82 -7.36 0.72
N GLY A 27 -12.02 -6.77 0.66
CA GLY A 27 -13.04 -7.12 -0.32
C GLY A 27 -12.94 -6.39 -1.66
N ALA A 28 -12.46 -5.14 -1.69
CA ALA A 28 -12.58 -4.31 -2.89
C ALA A 28 -11.34 -3.47 -3.24
N LEU A 29 -10.56 -3.00 -2.26
CA LEU A 29 -9.50 -2.03 -2.55
C LEU A 29 -8.13 -2.66 -2.78
N ARG A 30 -7.74 -3.68 -2.00
CA ARG A 30 -6.37 -4.20 -1.99
C ARG A 30 -5.88 -4.59 -3.38
N THR A 31 -6.56 -5.54 -4.02
CA THR A 31 -6.13 -6.08 -5.32
C THR A 31 -6.03 -5.00 -6.41
N PRO A 32 -7.04 -4.17 -6.67
CA PRO A 32 -6.93 -3.14 -7.70
C PRO A 32 -5.91 -2.06 -7.35
N LEU A 33 -5.74 -1.68 -6.08
CA LEU A 33 -4.75 -0.68 -5.70
C LEU A 33 -3.32 -1.23 -5.81
N LEU A 34 -3.07 -2.48 -5.42
CA LEU A 34 -1.77 -3.12 -5.64
C LEU A 34 -1.44 -3.25 -7.13
N ARG A 35 -2.44 -3.52 -7.99
CA ARG A 35 -2.23 -3.49 -9.46
C ARG A 35 -1.89 -2.10 -9.98
N ALA A 36 -2.50 -1.06 -9.42
CA ALA A 36 -2.23 0.33 -9.81
C ALA A 36 -0.80 0.78 -9.46
N LEU A 37 -0.09 0.05 -8.59
CA LEU A 37 1.35 0.29 -8.36
C LEU A 37 2.20 -0.02 -9.59
N SER A 38 1.67 -0.76 -10.57
CA SER A 38 2.33 -1.02 -11.86
C SER A 38 1.67 -0.30 -13.04
N ASP A 39 0.92 0.78 -12.76
CA ASP A 39 0.35 1.62 -13.82
C ASP A 39 1.48 2.29 -14.63
N PRO A 40 1.37 2.36 -15.97
CA PRO A 40 2.39 3.02 -16.81
C PRO A 40 2.52 4.51 -16.52
N VAL A 41 1.48 5.15 -15.98
CA VAL A 41 1.49 6.57 -15.63
C VAL A 41 2.01 6.76 -14.21
N GLU A 42 3.13 7.49 -14.09
CA GLU A 42 3.78 7.79 -12.79
C GLU A 42 2.82 8.37 -11.76
N LYS A 43 2.02 9.36 -12.17
CA LYS A 43 1.07 10.00 -11.28
C LYS A 43 0.01 9.05 -10.72
N ASN A 44 -0.36 8.01 -11.47
CA ASN A 44 -1.30 7.00 -10.97
C ASN A 44 -0.64 6.14 -9.88
N ARG A 45 0.64 5.78 -10.06
CA ARG A 45 1.41 5.03 -9.05
C ARG A 45 1.56 5.83 -7.76
N GLU A 46 1.93 7.11 -7.85
CA GLU A 46 2.02 7.99 -6.68
C GLU A 46 0.70 8.06 -5.90
N VAL A 47 -0.41 8.32 -6.60
CA VAL A 47 -1.73 8.42 -5.95
C VAL A 47 -2.16 7.08 -5.38
N ALA A 48 -1.86 5.98 -6.06
CA ALA A 48 -2.13 4.64 -5.55
C ALA A 48 -1.31 4.34 -4.28
N LEU A 49 -0.02 4.70 -4.24
CA LEU A 49 0.82 4.53 -3.05
C LEU A 49 0.35 5.37 -1.88
N ALA A 50 0.02 6.63 -2.11
CA ALA A 50 -0.53 7.50 -1.07
C ALA A 50 -1.83 6.92 -0.49
N LEU A 51 -2.71 6.40 -1.35
CA LEU A 51 -3.96 5.76 -0.93
C LEU A 51 -3.72 4.46 -0.16
N VAL A 52 -2.87 3.57 -0.67
CA VAL A 52 -2.51 2.31 0.00
C VAL A 52 -1.92 2.59 1.37
N THR A 53 -0.97 3.52 1.46
CA THR A 53 -0.30 3.89 2.71
C THR A 53 -1.32 4.44 3.71
N GLY A 54 -2.16 5.40 3.29
CA GLY A 54 -3.20 5.98 4.15
C GLY A 54 -4.25 4.97 4.64
N VAL A 55 -4.59 3.96 3.82
CA VAL A 55 -5.46 2.86 4.28
C VAL A 55 -4.72 1.98 5.28
N VAL A 56 -3.52 1.50 4.93
CA VAL A 56 -2.71 0.61 5.78
C VAL A 56 -2.43 1.24 7.15
N GLU A 57 -2.19 2.55 7.23
CA GLU A 57 -2.03 3.28 8.50
C GLU A 57 -3.24 3.18 9.43
N ARG A 58 -4.44 3.06 8.88
CA ARG A 58 -5.71 3.03 9.62
C ARG A 58 -6.23 1.62 9.88
N LEU A 59 -5.67 0.59 9.23
CA LEU A 59 -6.05 -0.80 9.45
C LEU A 59 -5.65 -1.29 10.86
N PRO A 60 -6.47 -2.14 11.51
CA PRO A 60 -6.11 -2.71 12.82
C PRO A 60 -4.95 -3.71 12.74
N ASP A 61 -4.83 -4.45 11.64
CA ASP A 61 -3.72 -5.37 11.35
C ASP A 61 -3.43 -5.41 9.84
N VAL A 62 -2.30 -6.01 9.46
CA VAL A 62 -1.85 -6.13 8.06
C VAL A 62 -1.53 -7.56 7.66
N ALA A 63 -1.79 -8.55 8.52
CA ALA A 63 -1.27 -9.90 8.37
C ALA A 63 -1.73 -10.56 7.06
N SER A 64 -3.01 -10.42 6.73
CA SER A 64 -3.58 -10.94 5.48
C SER A 64 -3.04 -10.23 4.23
N SER A 65 -2.50 -9.01 4.38
CA SER A 65 -2.04 -8.17 3.28
C SER A 65 -0.59 -8.43 2.87
N LEU A 66 0.26 -8.83 3.84
CA LEU A 66 1.70 -9.02 3.63
C LEU A 66 2.03 -9.95 2.44
N ALA A 67 1.29 -11.06 2.33
CA ALA A 67 1.49 -12.06 1.27
C ALA A 67 1.29 -11.49 -0.14
N THR A 68 0.53 -10.40 -0.28
CA THR A 68 0.29 -9.72 -1.56
C THR A 68 1.09 -8.44 -1.70
N SER A 69 1.19 -7.63 -0.64
CA SER A 69 1.84 -6.33 -0.68
C SER A 69 3.36 -6.43 -0.82
N VAL A 70 4.00 -7.34 -0.07
CA VAL A 70 5.48 -7.46 -0.08
C VAL A 70 6.00 -7.88 -1.45
N PRO A 71 5.47 -8.93 -2.11
CA PRO A 71 5.92 -9.28 -3.47
C PRO A 71 5.66 -8.17 -4.49
N THR A 72 4.54 -7.45 -4.40
CA THR A 72 4.26 -6.32 -5.31
C THR A 72 5.28 -5.20 -5.15
N ILE A 73 5.67 -4.87 -3.93
CA ILE A 73 6.70 -3.86 -3.67
C ILE A 73 8.08 -4.36 -4.15
N ALA A 74 8.43 -5.60 -3.80
CA ALA A 74 9.71 -6.22 -4.17
C ALA A 74 9.89 -6.32 -5.70
N ALA A 75 8.82 -6.56 -6.46
CA ALA A 75 8.88 -6.56 -7.92
C ALA A 75 9.36 -5.21 -8.50
N ARG A 76 9.05 -4.09 -7.83
CA ARG A 76 9.42 -2.75 -8.29
C ARG A 76 10.80 -2.28 -7.83
N VAL A 77 11.14 -2.55 -6.56
CA VAL A 77 12.32 -1.98 -5.88
C VAL A 77 13.22 -3.00 -5.19
N GLY A 78 12.94 -4.30 -5.31
CA GLY A 78 13.64 -5.36 -4.58
C GLY A 78 15.02 -5.75 -5.12
N SER A 79 15.33 -5.46 -6.39
CA SER A 79 16.60 -5.81 -7.02
C SER A 79 17.05 -4.76 -8.02
N ALA A 80 18.34 -4.46 -8.04
CA ALA A 80 18.94 -3.56 -9.02
C ALA A 80 19.22 -4.30 -10.35
N PRO A 81 18.97 -3.69 -11.53
CA PRO A 81 18.35 -2.38 -11.71
C PRO A 81 16.86 -2.39 -11.36
N PHE A 82 16.38 -1.34 -10.69
CA PHE A 82 14.98 -1.23 -10.27
C PHE A 82 14.04 -1.09 -11.47
N GLU A 83 12.87 -1.74 -11.41
CA GLU A 83 11.81 -1.54 -12.41
C GLU A 83 11.18 -0.15 -12.27
N GLU A 84 11.06 0.35 -11.05
CA GLU A 84 10.59 1.73 -10.81
C GLU A 84 11.68 2.75 -11.14
N GLY A 85 11.45 3.54 -12.20
CA GLY A 85 12.35 4.60 -12.64
C GLY A 85 12.23 5.90 -11.84
N CYS A 86 11.07 6.22 -11.25
CA CYS A 86 10.87 7.47 -10.52
C CYS A 86 11.38 7.39 -9.08
N GLU A 87 12.25 8.33 -8.68
CA GLU A 87 12.83 8.35 -7.33
C GLU A 87 11.79 8.59 -6.24
N GLU A 88 10.81 9.45 -6.49
CA GLU A 88 9.72 9.75 -5.55
C GLU A 88 8.86 8.51 -5.30
N VAL A 89 8.52 7.76 -6.36
CA VAL A 89 7.77 6.51 -6.23
C VAL A 89 8.59 5.44 -5.51
N ARG A 90 9.91 5.37 -5.73
CA ARG A 90 10.80 4.48 -4.95
C ARG A 90 10.78 4.83 -3.47
N LEU A 91 10.83 6.11 -3.11
CA LEU A 91 10.74 6.56 -1.72
C LEU A 91 9.41 6.12 -1.08
N GLN A 92 8.29 6.37 -1.76
CA GLN A 92 6.97 5.96 -1.29
C GLN A 92 6.83 4.44 -1.09
N LEU A 93 7.46 3.63 -1.95
CA LEU A 93 7.50 2.16 -1.79
C LEU A 93 8.31 1.74 -0.56
N CYS A 94 9.41 2.44 -0.26
CA CYS A 94 10.19 2.22 0.96
C CYS A 94 9.40 2.60 2.22
N GLU A 95 8.70 3.74 2.21
CA GLU A 95 7.84 4.18 3.32
C GLU A 95 6.70 3.19 3.58
N LEU A 96 6.05 2.68 2.52
CA LEU A 96 5.04 1.63 2.64
C LEU A 96 5.63 0.34 3.22
N SER A 97 6.86 -0.03 2.82
CA SER A 97 7.55 -1.21 3.35
C SER A 97 7.84 -1.07 4.84
N GLU A 98 8.35 0.08 5.26
CA GLU A 98 8.58 0.40 6.68
C GLU A 98 7.28 0.31 7.48
N LEU A 99 6.20 0.91 6.98
CA LEU A 99 4.88 0.87 7.60
C LEU A 99 4.38 -0.58 7.77
N LEU A 100 4.52 -1.41 6.73
CA LEU A 100 4.13 -2.81 6.77
C LEU A 100 4.95 -3.58 7.80
N VAL A 101 6.26 -3.37 7.88
CA VAL A 101 7.13 -4.02 8.89
C VAL A 101 6.74 -3.58 10.29
N ARG A 102 6.51 -2.29 10.52
CA ARG A 102 6.09 -1.75 11.82
C ARG A 102 4.76 -2.33 12.27
N LYS A 103 3.77 -2.40 11.37
CA LYS A 103 2.46 -3.01 11.66
C LYS A 103 2.50 -4.53 11.76
N ALA A 104 3.42 -5.16 11.04
CA ALA A 104 3.70 -6.58 11.14
C ALA A 104 4.61 -6.94 12.32
N GLY A 105 5.01 -5.97 13.18
CA GLY A 105 6.00 -6.10 14.25
C GLY A 105 5.75 -7.16 15.34
N ALA A 106 4.76 -8.04 15.17
CA ALA A 106 4.62 -9.30 15.93
C ALA A 106 5.02 -10.56 15.12
N VAL A 107 5.28 -10.47 13.81
CA VAL A 107 5.47 -11.60 12.87
C VAL A 107 6.71 -11.47 11.98
N ALA A 108 7.32 -10.28 11.86
CA ALA A 108 8.35 -9.98 10.84
C ALA A 108 9.81 -10.39 11.18
N SER A 109 10.06 -11.27 12.15
CA SER A 109 11.42 -11.77 12.44
C SER A 109 12.12 -12.55 11.30
N PRO A 110 11.44 -13.22 10.33
CA PRO A 110 12.12 -13.96 9.28
C PRO A 110 12.24 -13.25 7.93
N LEU A 111 11.66 -12.05 7.74
CA LEU A 111 11.71 -11.32 6.46
C LEU A 111 13.00 -10.51 6.26
N CYS A 112 13.80 -10.34 7.31
CA CYS A 112 15.16 -9.80 7.24
C CYS A 112 16.16 -10.96 7.33
N LYS A 113 16.45 -11.61 6.21
CA LYS A 113 17.63 -12.47 6.04
C LYS A 113 18.28 -12.17 4.70
#